data_AF-A0A645BNF2-F1
#
_entry.id   AF-A0A645BNF2-F1
#
_cell.length_a   1.000
_cell.length_b   1.000
_cell.length_c   1.000
_cell.angle_alpha   90.00
_cell.angle_beta   90.00
_cell.angle_gamma   90.00
#
_symmetry.space_group_name_H-M   'P 1'
#
loop_
_entity.id
_entity.type
_entity.pdbx_description
1 polymer ?
#
loop_
_entity_poly.entity_id
_entity_poly.type
_entity_poly.pdbx_seq_one_letter_code
_entity_poly.pdbx_strand_id
1 'polypeptide(L)' 'MKYFQIPKIPPTTNKSIRFPNDLIDEVEEAIRGKDCTFSAFVVEAARVALENLREEEENPAKLNT' A
#
# COMPACT_ATOMS: atom_id res chain seq x y z
N MET A 1 20.80 30.57 8.82
CA MET A 1 19.38 30.78 8.46
C MET A 1 18.82 29.46 7.95
N LYS A 2 17.70 28.97 8.50
CA LYS A 2 17.02 27.78 7.96
C LYS A 2 16.11 28.26 6.83
N TYR A 3 16.39 27.86 5.60
CA TYR A 3 15.54 28.16 4.46
C TYR A 3 14.29 27.29 4.56
N PHE A 4 13.12 27.93 4.51
CA PHE A 4 11.85 27.22 4.41
C PHE A 4 11.80 26.52 3.05
N GLN A 5 11.89 25.19 3.05
CA GLN A 5 11.66 24.40 1.85
C GLN A 5 10.16 24.10 1.77
N ILE A 6 9.55 24.50 0.66
CA ILE A 6 8.16 24.15 0.37
C ILE A 6 8.10 22.62 0.25
N PRO A 7 7.27 21.92 1.05
CA PRO A 7 7.15 20.48 0.98
C PRO A 7 6.65 20.07 -0.42
N LYS A 8 7.46 19.29 -1.14
CA LYS A 8 7.05 18.66 -2.40
C LYS A 8 6.26 17.40 -2.08
N ILE A 9 4.94 17.53 -2.06
CA ILE A 9 4.05 16.38 -1.98
C ILE A 9 4.11 15.68 -3.35
N PRO A 10 4.39 14.36 -3.42
CA PRO A 10 4.35 13.62 -4.68
C PRO A 10 2.98 13.77 -5.36
N PRO A 11 2.92 13.85 -6.70
CA PRO A 11 1.65 13.91 -7.41
C PRO A 11 0.85 12.61 -7.19
N THR A 12 -0.44 12.74 -6.90
CA THR A 12 -1.36 11.61 -6.73
C THR A 12 -2.51 11.70 -7.72
N THR A 13 -2.94 10.56 -8.26
CA THR A 13 -4.11 10.46 -9.15
C THR A 13 -5.17 9.59 -8.47
N ASN A 14 -6.42 10.06 -8.42
CA ASN A 14 -7.51 9.26 -7.89
C ASN A 14 -7.86 8.10 -8.85
N LYS A 15 -8.02 6.90 -8.31
CA LYS A 15 -8.54 5.72 -9.00
C LYS A 15 -9.66 5.14 -8.15
N SER A 16 -10.80 4.85 -8.78
CA SER A 16 -11.96 4.25 -8.13
C SER A 16 -12.10 2.79 -8.54
N ILE A 17 -12.19 1.91 -7.55
CA ILE A 17 -12.38 0.47 -7.70
C ILE A 17 -13.38 -0.02 -6.65
N ARG A 18 -14.05 -1.15 -6.91
CA ARG A 18 -14.97 -1.77 -5.95
C ARG A 18 -14.24 -2.87 -5.18
N PHE A 19 -14.40 -2.86 -3.87
CA PHE A 19 -13.98 -3.95 -2.98
C PHE A 19 -15.20 -4.80 -2.62
N PRO A 20 -15.04 -6.13 -2.51
CA PRO A 20 -16.01 -6.98 -1.81
C PRO A 20 -16.26 -6.49 -0.38
N ASN A 21 -17.49 -6.60 0.12
CA ASN A 21 -17.86 -6.06 1.43
C ASN A 21 -17.13 -6.77 2.58
N ASP A 22 -17.01 -8.09 2.48
CA ASP A 22 -16.23 -8.93 3.40
C ASP A 22 -14.78 -8.46 3.49
N LEU A 23 -14.16 -8.14 2.35
CA LEU A 23 -12.79 -7.62 2.35
C LEU A 23 -12.69 -6.24 2.99
N ILE A 24 -13.71 -5.37 2.82
CA ILE A 24 -13.75 -4.08 3.52
C ILE A 24 -13.79 -4.29 5.03
N ASP A 25 -14.69 -5.16 5.50
CA ASP A 25 -14.84 -5.46 6.91
C ASP A 25 -13.55 -6.02 7.52
N GLU A 26 -12.89 -6.95 6.83
CA GLU A 26 -11.60 -7.52 7.27
C GLU A 26 -10.50 -6.45 7.39
N VAL A 27 -10.41 -5.52 6.42
CA VAL A 27 -9.42 -4.44 6.46
C VAL A 27 -9.74 -3.46 7.60
N GLU A 28 -11.00 -3.07 7.77
CA GLU A 28 -11.44 -2.16 8.84
C GLU A 28 -11.19 -2.75 10.23
N GLU A 29 -11.46 -4.05 10.42
CA GLU A 29 -11.10 -4.77 11.65
C GLU A 29 -9.58 -4.79 11.86
N ALA A 30 -8.81 -5.07 10.81
CA ALA A 30 -7.35 -5.14 10.90
C ALA A 30 -6.70 -3.79 11.23
N ILE A 31 -7.30 -2.66 10.83
CA ILE A 31 -6.79 -1.31 11.14
C ILE A 31 -7.46 -0.68 12.38
N ARG A 32 -8.44 -1.35 13.00
CA ARG A 32 -9.13 -0.84 14.19
C ARG A 32 -8.16 -0.53 15.33
N GLY A 33 -8.27 0.69 15.87
CA GLY A 33 -7.41 1.17 16.95
C GLY A 33 -5.96 1.45 16.54
N LYS A 34 -5.64 1.35 15.24
CA LYS A 34 -4.37 1.78 14.67
C LYS A 34 -4.52 3.20 14.11
N ASP A 35 -3.45 3.97 14.15
CA ASP A 35 -3.39 5.30 13.52
C ASP A 35 -3.17 5.14 12.00
N CYS A 36 -4.12 4.50 11.33
CA CYS A 36 -4.06 4.17 9.90
C CYS A 36 -5.45 4.31 9.27
N THR A 37 -5.50 4.76 8.02
CA THR A 37 -6.74 4.87 7.24
C THR A 37 -6.83 3.73 6.23
N PHE A 38 -8.04 3.37 5.82
CA PHE A 38 -8.27 2.36 4.77
C PHE A 38 -7.43 2.65 3.51
N SER A 39 -7.44 3.89 3.03
CA SER A 39 -6.66 4.31 1.85
C SER A 39 -5.15 4.15 2.05
N ALA A 40 -4.63 4.50 3.23
CA ALA A 40 -3.21 4.31 3.53
C ALA A 40 -2.83 2.82 3.57
N PHE A 41 -3.67 1.99 4.17
CA PHE A 41 -3.51 0.54 4.17
C PHE A 41 -3.48 -0.04 2.76
N VAL A 42 -4.45 0.31 1.90
CA VAL A 42 -4.53 -0.19 0.52
C VAL A 42 -3.33 0.27 -0.32
N VAL A 43 -2.88 1.51 -0.15
CA VAL A 43 -1.68 2.02 -0.84
C VAL A 43 -0.45 1.21 -0.43
N GLU A 44 -0.28 0.92 0.85
CA GLU A 44 0.86 0.14 1.34
C GLU A 44 0.79 -1.32 0.90
N ALA A 45 -0.38 -1.95 0.98
CA ALA A 45 -0.59 -3.31 0.49
C ALA A 45 -0.24 -3.43 -1.00
N ALA A 46 -0.62 -2.44 -1.82
CA ALA A 46 -0.26 -2.41 -3.23
C ALA A 46 1.25 -2.24 -3.47
N ARG A 47 1.96 -1.47 -2.63
CA ARG A 47 3.43 -1.33 -2.70
C ARG A 47 4.12 -2.66 -2.40
N VAL A 48 3.74 -3.30 -1.30
CA VAL A 48 4.28 -4.60 -0.88
C VAL A 48 4.00 -5.68 -1.92
N ALA A 49 2.77 -5.73 -2.46
CA ALA A 49 2.44 -6.69 -3.51
C ALA A 49 3.31 -6.50 -4.77
N LEU A 50 3.55 -5.25 -5.19
CA LEU A 50 4.42 -4.96 -6.34
C LEU A 50 5.90 -5.27 -6.06
N GLU A 51 6.37 -5.09 -4.83
CA GLU A 51 7.72 -5.45 -4.42
C GLU A 51 7.92 -6.96 -4.45
N ASN A 52 6.99 -7.73 -3.86
CA ASN A 52 7.02 -9.19 -3.87
C ASN A 52 7.05 -9.75 -5.30
N LEU A 53 6.25 -9.20 -6.22
CA LEU A 53 6.25 -9.61 -7.63
C LEU A 53 7.60 -9.36 -8.31
N ARG A 54 8.29 -8.25 -7.99
CA ARG A 54 9.63 -7.97 -8.53
C ARG A 54 10.68 -8.89 -7.95
N GLU A 55 10.61 -9.19 -6.64
CA GLU A 55 11.51 -10.15 -6.00
C GLU A 55 11.35 -11.56 -6.61
N GLU A 56 10.13 -11.96 -6.95
CA GLU A 56 9.83 -13.23 -7.63
C GLU A 56 10.45 -13.29 -9.04
N GLU A 57 10.41 -12.18 -9.79
CA GLU A 57 11.02 -12.08 -11.11
C GLU A 57 12.56 -12.11 -11.06
N GLU A 58 13.17 -11.48 -10.06
CA GLU A 58 14.62 -11.41 -9.90
C GLU A 58 15.23 -12.68 -9.28
N ASN A 59 14.44 -13.51 -8.59
CA ASN A 59 14.90 -14.74 -7.98
C ASN A 59 13.93 -15.93 -8.18
N PRO A 60 13.92 -16.54 -9.38
CA PRO A 60 13.03 -17.67 -9.71
C PRO A 60 13.33 -18.96 -8.91
N ALA A 61 14.36 -18.99 -8.07
CA ALA A 61 14.74 -20.17 -7.28
C ALA A 61 13.86 -20.42 -6.04
N LYS A 62 12.97 -19.49 -5.65
CA LYS A 62 12.02 -19.68 -4.53
C LYS A 62 10.78 -20.53 -4.89
N LEU A 63 10.64 -20.99 -6.13
CA LEU A 63 9.50 -21.84 -6.55
C LEU A 63 9.65 -23.32 -6.10
N ASN A 64 10.81 -23.73 -5.57
CA ASN A 64 11.17 -25.15 -5.45
C ASN A 64 11.63 -25.59 -4.05
N THR A 65 11.24 -24.93 -2.96
CA THR A 65 11.53 -25.41 -1.59
C THR A 65 10.39 -25.02 -0.66
#